data_AF-A0A2A2YFE1-F1
#
_entry.id   AF-A0A2A2YFE1-F1
#
_cell.length_a   1.000
_cell.length_b   1.000
_cell.length_c   1.000
_cell.angle_alpha   90.00
_cell.angle_beta   90.00
_cell.angle_gamma   90.00
#
_symmetry.space_group_name_H-M   'P 1'
#
loop_
_entity.id
_entity.type
_entity.pdbx_description
1 polymer ?
#
loop_
_entity_poly.entity_id
_entity_poly.type
_entity_poly.pdbx_seq_one_letter_code
_entity_poly.pdbx_strand_id
1 'polypeptide(L)'
;MVTNSSPTTNNQRWEQLIGMGALLLLLIGGFTILKPFMTAIMWSVILGFSLWPAQRLLTKLLRGRRTLAAVVVAISVATLLVGPIVLLGVGLADDATVLGTTTKKWIESSTSQPPSWLKKVPLVGERVETYWVDFSQDRKRWLEQIDKGMKDVPLKAKPVDEDGDIILGGDASAADAIADELNKPLAVNPVSPEEKLLDDERIFELLGKTLGWARSWLVGATFGVVMGVLQIVMSILLTFFILRDGEALGARVAVAASRIAGVRGQHLIKVAGNTVRGVVYGIIGTAVAQGVLAGLGLGLAGVPAAALLGVLTFFLSAVPVGPPLVWIPATIWLFSTGNTGWAVFMLLWGIFVVSGVDNIIKPYLISHGAKIPFVIVFMGVIGGALAFGLVGVFLGPTLLAVAYRILEEWSSAQALLETPSPTSSDSLASQVGSSAL
;
A
#
# COMPACT_ATOMS: atom_id res chain seq x y z
N MET A 1 0.44 59.32 40.12
CA MET A 1 0.11 59.27 38.69
C MET A 1 -0.62 57.97 38.42
N VAL A 2 -1.93 58.06 38.18
CA VAL A 2 -2.84 56.92 37.99
C VAL A 2 -2.62 56.32 36.59
N THR A 3 -2.44 55.01 36.54
CA THR A 3 -2.30 54.21 35.31
C THR A 3 -3.66 54.06 34.63
N ASN A 4 -3.89 54.78 33.54
CA ASN A 4 -5.04 54.56 32.67
C ASN A 4 -4.81 53.29 31.84
N SER A 5 -5.45 52.18 32.22
CA SER A 5 -5.67 51.04 31.35
C SER A 5 -6.73 51.40 30.31
N SER A 6 -6.31 51.62 29.07
CA SER A 6 -7.22 51.85 27.93
C SER A 6 -8.15 50.64 27.72
N PRO A 7 -9.47 50.82 27.60
CA PRO A 7 -10.39 49.73 27.31
C PRO A 7 -10.19 49.30 25.86
N THR A 8 -9.75 48.06 25.63
CA THR A 8 -9.80 47.45 24.28
C THR A 8 -11.26 47.46 23.84
N THR A 9 -11.61 48.30 22.87
CA THR A 9 -12.99 48.48 22.40
C THR A 9 -13.54 47.16 21.87
N ASN A 10 -14.77 46.80 22.25
CA ASN A 10 -15.46 45.56 21.86
C ASN A 10 -15.40 45.29 20.34
N ASN A 11 -15.39 46.34 19.53
CA ASN A 11 -15.32 46.29 18.07
C ASN A 11 -14.06 45.59 17.53
N GLN A 12 -12.90 45.77 18.18
CA GLN A 12 -11.66 45.12 17.74
C GLN A 12 -11.69 43.61 17.95
N ARG A 13 -12.38 43.14 19.00
CA ARG A 13 -12.60 41.70 19.24
C ARG A 13 -13.57 41.11 18.20
N TRP A 14 -14.63 41.84 17.83
CA TRP A 14 -15.56 41.41 16.78
C TRP A 14 -14.90 41.35 15.40
N GLU A 15 -14.07 42.34 15.04
CA GLU A 15 -13.30 42.31 13.80
C GLU A 15 -12.31 41.13 13.76
N GLN A 16 -11.63 40.84 14.87
CA GLN A 16 -10.74 39.67 14.98
C GLN A 16 -11.52 38.35 14.89
N LEU A 17 -12.69 38.25 15.52
CA LEU A 17 -13.54 37.05 15.45
C LEU A 17 -14.11 36.84 14.04
N ILE A 18 -14.56 37.89 13.37
CA ILE A 18 -15.03 37.83 11.97
C ILE A 18 -13.86 37.46 11.06
N GLY A 19 -12.69 38.08 11.23
CA GLY A 19 -11.49 37.78 10.45
C GLY A 19 -11.01 36.34 10.64
N MET A 20 -11.00 35.84 11.88
CA MET A 20 -10.64 34.46 12.19
C MET A 20 -11.69 33.47 11.70
N GLY A 21 -12.98 33.83 11.80
CA GLY A 21 -14.09 33.03 11.25
C GLY A 21 -14.01 32.93 9.72
N ALA A 22 -13.76 34.03 9.03
CA ALA A 22 -13.55 34.06 7.58
C ALA A 22 -12.32 33.25 7.17
N LEU A 23 -11.21 33.35 7.93
CA LEU A 23 -10.02 32.55 7.71
C LEU A 23 -10.31 31.05 7.88
N LEU A 24 -11.02 30.66 8.93
CA LEU A 24 -11.42 29.26 9.17
C LEU A 24 -12.32 28.75 8.05
N LEU A 25 -13.29 29.54 7.60
CA LEU A 25 -14.18 29.17 6.50
C LEU A 25 -13.40 28.98 5.20
N LEU A 26 -12.45 29.86 4.89
CA LEU A 26 -11.57 29.73 3.73
C LEU A 26 -10.70 28.47 3.83
N LEU A 27 -10.14 28.17 5.01
CA LEU A 27 -9.35 26.97 5.24
C LEU A 27 -10.18 25.70 5.08
N ILE A 28 -11.40 25.66 5.63
CA ILE A 28 -12.33 24.53 5.49
C ILE A 28 -12.73 24.35 4.03
N GLY A 29 -13.14 25.43 3.35
CA GLY A 29 -13.51 25.39 1.93
C GLY A 29 -12.35 24.92 1.04
N GLY A 30 -11.14 25.43 1.31
CA GLY A 30 -9.92 24.99 0.63
C GLY A 30 -9.62 23.52 0.89
N PHE A 31 -9.76 23.04 2.12
CA PHE A 31 -9.58 21.63 2.46
C PHE A 31 -10.59 20.73 1.74
N THR A 32 -11.86 21.12 1.66
CA THR A 32 -12.90 20.36 0.94
C THR A 32 -12.58 20.22 -0.55
N ILE A 33 -12.07 21.28 -1.18
CA ILE A 33 -11.63 21.22 -2.60
C ILE A 33 -10.41 20.30 -2.75
N LEU A 34 -9.53 20.28 -1.75
CA LEU A 34 -8.32 19.46 -1.77
C LEU A 34 -8.59 18.00 -1.38
N LYS A 35 -9.69 17.69 -0.69
CA LYS A 35 -10.11 16.35 -0.25
C LYS A 35 -9.91 15.27 -1.32
N PRO A 36 -10.44 15.41 -2.56
CA PRO A 36 -10.26 14.39 -3.60
C PRO A 36 -8.79 14.19 -4.03
N PHE A 37 -7.94 15.20 -3.83
CA PHE A 37 -6.52 15.14 -4.18
C PHE A 37 -5.62 14.76 -3.01
N MET A 38 -6.14 14.58 -1.79
CA MET A 38 -5.33 14.29 -0.61
C MET A 38 -4.45 13.06 -0.82
N THR A 39 -5.01 12.01 -1.41
CA THR A 39 -4.29 10.78 -1.66
C THR A 39 -3.20 10.96 -2.73
N ALA A 40 -3.42 11.82 -3.73
CA ALA A 40 -2.39 12.17 -4.72
C ALA A 40 -1.30 13.08 -4.12
N ILE A 41 -1.68 14.02 -3.26
CA ILE A 41 -0.75 14.89 -2.52
C ILE A 41 0.14 14.05 -1.62
N MET A 42 -0.43 13.08 -0.91
CA MET A 42 0.32 12.16 -0.04
C MET A 42 1.38 11.37 -0.82
N TRP A 43 1.01 10.74 -1.94
CA TRP A 43 1.97 10.10 -2.84
C TRP A 43 3.02 11.09 -3.35
N SER A 44 2.62 12.32 -3.69
CA SER A 44 3.55 13.31 -4.23
C SER A 44 4.60 13.76 -3.22
N VAL A 45 4.24 13.84 -1.94
CA VAL A 45 5.17 14.15 -0.85
C VAL A 45 6.14 12.98 -0.67
N ILE A 46 5.63 11.75 -0.63
CA ILE A 46 6.46 10.54 -0.54
C ILE A 46 7.47 10.48 -1.69
N LEU A 47 6.98 10.58 -2.93
CA LEU A 47 7.80 10.55 -4.13
C LEU A 47 8.77 11.74 -4.15
N GLY A 48 8.34 12.94 -3.77
CA GLY A 48 9.18 14.13 -3.70
C GLY A 48 10.36 13.98 -2.75
N PHE A 49 10.13 13.43 -1.55
CA PHE A 49 11.20 13.14 -0.59
C PHE A 49 12.10 11.99 -1.06
N SER A 50 11.50 10.94 -1.62
CA SER A 50 12.22 9.75 -2.10
C SER A 50 13.14 10.06 -3.29
N LEU A 51 12.64 10.83 -4.25
CA LEU A 51 13.31 11.16 -5.51
C LEU A 51 14.25 12.37 -5.38
N TRP A 52 14.25 13.07 -4.25
CA TRP A 52 15.15 14.18 -3.99
C TRP A 52 16.64 13.88 -4.24
N PRO A 53 17.23 12.77 -3.75
CA PRO A 53 18.61 12.39 -4.07
C PRO A 53 18.83 12.19 -5.58
N ALA A 54 17.91 11.50 -6.26
CA ALA A 54 17.98 11.28 -7.70
C ALA A 54 17.91 12.61 -8.48
N GLN A 55 17.01 13.50 -8.08
CA GLN A 55 16.88 14.85 -8.63
C GLN A 55 18.17 15.66 -8.46
N ARG A 56 18.82 15.60 -7.30
CA ARG A 56 20.10 16.29 -7.05
C ARG A 56 21.23 15.74 -7.89
N LEU A 57 21.33 14.41 -8.00
CA LEU A 57 22.34 13.76 -8.85
C LEU A 57 22.16 14.17 -10.31
N LEU A 58 20.92 14.14 -10.79
CA LEU A 58 20.61 14.48 -12.17
C LEU A 58 20.76 15.98 -12.45
N THR A 59 20.47 16.85 -11.48
CA THR A 59 20.73 18.30 -11.62
C THR A 59 22.23 18.59 -11.73
N LYS A 60 23.07 17.86 -10.98
CA LYS A 60 24.54 17.96 -11.14
C LYS A 60 24.98 17.47 -12.52
N LEU A 61 24.42 16.35 -13.00
CA LEU A 61 24.73 15.81 -14.32
C LEU A 61 24.28 16.74 -15.47
N LEU A 62 23.11 17.36 -15.33
CA LEU A 62 22.50 18.27 -16.31
C LEU A 62 22.96 19.74 -16.15
N ARG A 63 24.17 19.96 -15.64
CA ARG A 63 24.83 21.28 -15.56
C ARG A 63 23.98 22.34 -14.83
N GLY A 64 23.26 21.96 -13.77
CA GLY A 64 22.48 22.87 -12.94
C GLY A 64 21.05 23.14 -13.42
N ARG A 65 20.60 22.56 -14.54
CA ARG A 65 19.23 22.77 -15.06
C ARG A 65 18.20 21.95 -14.28
N ARG A 66 17.75 22.49 -13.14
CA ARG A 66 16.81 21.83 -12.21
C ARG A 66 15.49 21.41 -12.85
N THR A 67 14.90 22.25 -13.71
CA THR A 67 13.61 21.92 -14.36
C THR A 67 13.75 20.72 -15.29
N LEU A 68 14.84 20.64 -16.06
CA LEU A 68 15.09 19.48 -16.93
C LEU A 68 15.31 18.21 -16.11
N ALA A 69 16.06 18.30 -15.01
CA ALA A 69 16.21 17.16 -14.10
C ALA A 69 14.85 16.70 -13.55
N ALA A 70 13.98 17.63 -13.16
CA ALA A 70 12.65 17.30 -12.63
C ALA A 70 11.77 16.62 -13.68
N VAL A 71 11.80 17.09 -14.93
CA VAL A 71 11.07 16.44 -16.04
C VAL A 71 11.58 15.02 -16.28
N VAL A 72 12.90 14.83 -16.35
CA VAL A 72 13.47 13.50 -16.60
C VAL A 72 13.15 12.54 -15.45
N VAL A 73 13.25 12.99 -14.19
CA VAL A 73 12.86 12.17 -13.03
C VAL A 73 11.37 11.81 -13.08
N ALA A 74 10.51 12.78 -13.36
CA ALA A 74 9.06 12.57 -13.43
C ALA A 74 8.67 11.58 -14.54
N ILE A 75 9.24 11.73 -15.75
CA ILE A 75 9.01 10.80 -16.86
C ILE A 75 9.53 9.41 -16.50
N SER A 76 10.74 9.30 -15.95
CA SER A 76 11.31 8.00 -15.57
C SER A 76 10.44 7.26 -14.55
N VAL A 77 9.91 7.98 -13.56
CA VAL A 77 9.01 7.43 -12.53
C VAL A 77 7.65 7.10 -13.12
N ALA A 78 7.12 7.92 -14.03
CA ALA A 78 5.87 7.61 -14.74
C ALA A 78 5.99 6.31 -15.52
N THR A 79 7.06 6.14 -16.30
CA THR A 79 7.30 4.90 -17.04
C THR A 79 7.48 3.71 -16.10
N LEU A 80 8.23 3.86 -15.01
CA LEU A 80 8.47 2.78 -14.05
C LEU A 80 7.20 2.33 -13.32
N LEU A 81 6.33 3.26 -12.92
CA LEU A 81 5.12 2.95 -12.15
C LEU A 81 3.93 2.59 -13.03
N VAL A 82 3.68 3.37 -14.09
CA VAL A 82 2.51 3.18 -14.96
C VAL A 82 2.75 2.09 -15.99
N GLY A 83 3.99 1.92 -16.46
CA GLY A 83 4.35 0.95 -17.50
C GLY A 83 3.91 -0.48 -17.16
N PRO A 84 4.34 -1.07 -16.03
CA PRO A 84 3.94 -2.42 -15.64
C PRO A 84 2.43 -2.56 -15.46
N ILE A 85 1.75 -1.54 -14.91
CA ILE A 85 0.30 -1.58 -14.69
C ILE A 85 -0.44 -1.61 -16.03
N VAL A 86 -0.01 -0.80 -17.01
CA VAL A 86 -0.61 -0.79 -18.34
C VAL A 86 -0.33 -2.11 -19.07
N LEU A 87 0.89 -2.63 -18.98
CA LEU A 87 1.24 -3.93 -19.57
C LEU A 87 0.41 -5.08 -18.98
N LEU A 88 0.26 -5.11 -17.65
CA LEU A 88 -0.58 -6.09 -16.96
C LEU A 88 -2.06 -5.88 -17.28
N GLY A 89 -2.54 -4.63 -17.36
CA GLY A 89 -3.93 -4.32 -17.67
C GLY A 89 -4.34 -4.74 -19.09
N VAL A 90 -3.48 -4.48 -20.08
CA VAL A 90 -3.68 -4.94 -21.46
C VAL A 90 -3.57 -6.46 -21.55
N GLY A 91 -2.56 -7.06 -20.91
CA GLY A 91 -2.41 -8.52 -20.87
C GLY A 91 -3.60 -9.24 -20.25
N LEU A 92 -4.12 -8.72 -19.13
CA LEU A 92 -5.31 -9.27 -18.46
C LEU A 92 -6.59 -9.07 -19.30
N ALA A 93 -6.72 -7.98 -20.05
CA ALA A 93 -7.89 -7.76 -20.90
C ALA A 93 -7.92 -8.73 -22.09
N ASP A 94 -6.77 -8.94 -22.73
CA ASP A 94 -6.62 -9.90 -23.82
C ASP A 94 -6.81 -11.33 -23.29
N ASP A 95 -6.17 -11.69 -22.18
CA ASP A 95 -6.24 -13.03 -21.59
C ASP A 95 -7.60 -13.33 -20.93
N ALA A 96 -8.35 -12.35 -20.43
CA ALA A 96 -9.68 -12.62 -19.85
C ALA A 96 -10.69 -13.10 -20.90
N THR A 97 -10.61 -12.55 -22.13
CA THR A 97 -11.46 -13.00 -23.25
C THR A 97 -11.01 -14.36 -23.79
N VAL A 98 -9.69 -14.61 -23.79
CA VAL A 98 -9.10 -15.89 -24.18
C VAL A 98 -9.36 -16.96 -23.12
N LEU A 99 -9.26 -16.68 -21.82
CA LEU A 99 -9.60 -17.58 -20.73
C LEU A 99 -11.09 -17.91 -20.74
N GLY A 100 -11.98 -16.93 -20.95
CA GLY A 100 -13.41 -17.19 -21.05
C GLY A 100 -13.75 -18.13 -22.21
N THR A 101 -13.18 -17.89 -23.39
CA THR A 101 -13.44 -18.70 -24.59
C THR A 101 -12.67 -20.03 -24.59
N THR A 102 -11.47 -20.09 -24.04
CA THR A 102 -10.63 -21.30 -23.95
C THR A 102 -11.10 -22.19 -22.82
N THR A 103 -11.55 -21.64 -21.69
CA THR A 103 -12.21 -22.41 -20.63
C THR A 103 -13.53 -22.95 -21.14
N LYS A 104 -14.34 -22.13 -21.82
CA LYS A 104 -15.58 -22.60 -22.47
C LYS A 104 -15.30 -23.69 -23.50
N LYS A 105 -14.33 -23.49 -24.40
CA LYS A 105 -13.91 -24.51 -25.38
C LYS A 105 -13.30 -25.73 -24.73
N TRP A 106 -12.50 -25.61 -23.68
CA TRP A 106 -11.90 -26.72 -22.95
C TRP A 106 -12.97 -27.52 -22.21
N ILE A 107 -13.95 -26.84 -21.61
CA ILE A 107 -15.13 -27.49 -21.01
C ILE A 107 -16.00 -28.14 -22.08
N GLU A 108 -16.17 -27.52 -23.26
CA GLU A 108 -16.93 -28.08 -24.38
C GLU A 108 -16.19 -29.21 -25.11
N SER A 109 -14.85 -29.22 -25.09
CA SER A 109 -13.99 -30.19 -25.82
C SER A 109 -13.32 -31.25 -24.95
N SER A 110 -13.36 -31.13 -23.62
CA SER A 110 -12.81 -32.14 -22.70
C SER A 110 -13.59 -33.44 -22.88
N THR A 111 -12.88 -34.42 -23.44
CA THR A 111 -13.34 -35.77 -23.77
C THR A 111 -13.84 -36.51 -22.54
N SER A 112 -14.74 -37.46 -22.78
CA SER A 112 -15.40 -38.36 -21.81
C SER A 112 -14.45 -39.35 -21.10
N GLN A 113 -13.13 -39.12 -21.12
CA GLN A 113 -12.13 -39.97 -20.47
C GLN A 113 -11.38 -39.19 -19.38
N PRO A 114 -11.30 -39.71 -18.14
CA PRO A 114 -10.62 -39.03 -17.04
C PRO A 114 -9.10 -38.91 -17.28
N PRO A 115 -8.46 -37.83 -16.81
CA PRO A 115 -7.02 -37.68 -16.89
C PRO A 115 -6.26 -38.85 -16.24
N SER A 116 -5.20 -39.34 -16.87
CA SER A 116 -4.47 -40.53 -16.40
C SER A 116 -3.77 -40.37 -15.03
N TRP A 117 -3.57 -39.15 -14.56
CA TRP A 117 -3.04 -38.86 -13.22
C TRP A 117 -4.07 -39.12 -12.11
N LEU A 118 -5.37 -39.07 -12.43
CA LEU A 118 -6.48 -39.27 -11.49
C LEU A 118 -6.45 -40.70 -10.92
N LYS A 119 -6.09 -41.68 -11.74
CA LYS A 119 -5.91 -43.09 -11.36
C LYS A 119 -4.76 -43.33 -10.37
N LYS A 120 -3.82 -42.40 -10.27
CA LYS A 120 -2.61 -42.55 -9.44
C LYS A 120 -2.78 -42.03 -8.02
N VAL A 121 -3.95 -41.48 -7.67
CA VAL A 121 -4.23 -40.96 -6.33
C VAL A 121 -4.76 -42.10 -5.45
N PRO A 122 -3.95 -42.65 -4.51
CA PRO A 122 -4.45 -43.66 -3.57
C PRO A 122 -5.54 -43.05 -2.67
N LEU A 123 -6.57 -43.83 -2.35
CA LEU A 123 -7.83 -43.49 -1.64
C LEU A 123 -8.96 -42.80 -2.43
N VAL A 124 -8.69 -42.00 -3.46
CA VAL A 124 -9.74 -41.16 -4.08
C VAL A 124 -9.87 -41.38 -5.60
N GLY A 125 -8.86 -41.94 -6.26
CA GLY A 125 -8.81 -42.03 -7.73
C GLY A 125 -9.98 -42.78 -8.38
N GLU A 126 -10.41 -43.90 -7.79
CA GLU A 126 -11.52 -44.71 -8.32
C GLU A 126 -12.87 -44.01 -8.13
N ARG A 127 -13.08 -43.30 -7.00
CA ARG A 127 -14.29 -42.51 -6.75
C ARG A 127 -14.40 -41.35 -7.72
N VAL A 128 -13.30 -40.59 -7.91
CA VAL A 128 -13.29 -39.42 -8.80
C VAL A 128 -13.45 -39.83 -10.27
N GLU A 129 -13.02 -41.02 -10.68
CA GLU A 129 -13.27 -41.56 -12.02
C GLU A 129 -14.77 -41.81 -12.28
N THR A 130 -15.49 -42.42 -11.33
CA THR A 130 -16.95 -42.64 -11.46
C THR A 130 -17.70 -41.31 -11.55
N TYR A 131 -17.32 -40.31 -10.74
CA TYR A 131 -17.90 -38.96 -10.81
C TYR A 131 -17.53 -38.20 -12.09
N TRP A 132 -16.33 -38.41 -12.65
CA TRP A 132 -15.92 -37.77 -13.91
C TRP A 132 -16.81 -38.20 -15.08
N VAL A 133 -17.24 -39.47 -15.08
CA VAL A 133 -18.16 -40.01 -16.09
C VAL A 133 -19.55 -39.39 -15.94
N ASP A 134 -20.06 -39.29 -14.71
CA ASP A 134 -21.37 -38.69 -14.40
C ASP A 134 -21.40 -37.18 -14.74
N PHE A 135 -20.36 -36.44 -14.34
CA PHE A 135 -20.12 -35.05 -14.74
C PHE A 135 -20.08 -34.87 -16.27
N SER A 136 -19.55 -35.85 -17.00
CA SER A 136 -19.45 -35.78 -18.45
C SER A 136 -20.80 -35.94 -19.17
N GLN A 137 -21.76 -36.66 -18.58
CA GLN A 137 -23.08 -36.92 -19.16
C GLN A 137 -24.06 -35.76 -18.94
N ASP A 138 -24.08 -35.17 -17.74
CA ASP A 138 -25.00 -34.07 -17.38
C ASP A 138 -24.40 -32.66 -17.52
N ARG A 139 -23.23 -32.54 -18.17
CA ARG A 139 -22.42 -31.31 -18.31
C ARG A 139 -23.21 -30.05 -18.72
N LYS A 140 -24.19 -30.19 -19.63
CA LYS A 140 -25.00 -29.04 -20.09
C LYS A 140 -25.86 -28.45 -18.96
N ARG A 141 -26.47 -29.31 -18.14
CA ARG A 141 -27.29 -28.91 -16.99
C ARG A 141 -26.44 -28.16 -15.95
N TRP A 142 -25.24 -28.68 -15.67
CA TRP A 142 -24.28 -28.03 -14.78
C TRP A 142 -23.84 -26.65 -15.28
N LEU A 143 -23.54 -26.52 -16.57
CA LEU A 143 -23.13 -25.24 -17.16
C LEU A 143 -24.24 -24.19 -17.12
N GLU A 144 -25.50 -24.60 -17.32
CA GLU A 144 -26.65 -23.72 -17.19
C GLU A 144 -26.86 -23.27 -15.73
N GLN A 145 -26.67 -24.15 -14.75
CA GLN A 145 -26.76 -23.78 -13.33
C GLN A 145 -25.67 -22.80 -12.90
N ILE A 146 -24.42 -22.99 -13.36
CA ILE A 146 -23.31 -22.06 -13.10
C ILE A 146 -23.56 -20.70 -13.78
N ASP A 147 -24.00 -20.70 -15.04
CA ASP A 147 -24.35 -19.47 -15.77
C ASP A 147 -25.49 -18.71 -15.10
N LYS A 148 -26.50 -19.42 -14.59
CA LYS A 148 -27.59 -18.84 -13.80
C LYS A 148 -27.08 -18.20 -12.51
N GLY A 149 -26.30 -18.93 -11.71
CA GLY A 149 -25.70 -18.39 -10.47
C GLY A 149 -24.76 -17.20 -10.71
N MET A 150 -24.06 -17.17 -11.85
CA MET A 150 -23.25 -16.02 -12.27
C MET A 150 -24.09 -14.79 -12.66
N LYS A 151 -25.25 -14.99 -13.28
CA LYS A 151 -26.17 -13.91 -13.70
C LYS A 151 -26.94 -13.29 -12.55
N ASP A 152 -27.20 -14.08 -11.50
CA ASP A 152 -27.91 -13.62 -10.31
C ASP A 152 -27.09 -12.62 -9.47
N VAL A 153 -25.75 -12.60 -9.63
CA VAL A 153 -24.89 -11.59 -9.01
C VAL A 153 -24.88 -10.32 -9.89
N PRO A 154 -25.48 -9.20 -9.44
CA PRO A 154 -25.57 -8.00 -10.25
C PRO A 154 -24.18 -7.40 -10.50
N LEU A 155 -23.87 -7.11 -11.77
CA LEU A 155 -22.72 -6.30 -12.18
C LEU A 155 -22.95 -4.82 -11.86
N LYS A 156 -23.22 -4.48 -10.59
CA LYS A 156 -23.27 -3.08 -10.15
C LYS A 156 -21.91 -2.67 -9.61
N ALA A 157 -20.99 -2.39 -10.53
CA ALA A 157 -19.91 -1.46 -10.21
C ALA A 157 -20.52 -0.04 -10.19
N LYS A 158 -21.14 0.37 -9.07
CA LYS A 158 -21.27 1.79 -8.79
C LYS A 158 -19.88 2.25 -8.35
N PRO A 159 -19.15 3.06 -9.15
CA PRO A 159 -17.78 3.44 -8.83
C PRO A 159 -17.70 4.45 -7.67
N VAL A 160 -18.85 4.99 -7.25
CA VAL A 160 -18.99 6.01 -6.21
C VAL A 160 -20.25 5.67 -5.43
N ASP A 161 -20.16 5.60 -4.11
CA ASP A 161 -21.32 5.45 -3.24
C ASP A 161 -22.20 6.72 -3.23
N GLU A 162 -23.29 6.71 -2.49
CA GLU A 162 -24.18 7.89 -2.39
C GLU A 162 -23.52 9.08 -1.66
N ASP A 163 -22.42 8.83 -0.95
CA ASP A 163 -21.64 9.83 -0.18
C ASP A 163 -20.44 10.41 -0.97
N GLY A 164 -20.18 9.93 -2.19
CA GLY A 164 -19.09 10.41 -3.04
C GLY A 164 -17.75 9.67 -2.86
N ASP A 165 -17.73 8.62 -2.05
CA ASP A 165 -16.52 7.82 -1.79
C ASP A 165 -16.38 6.67 -2.82
N ILE A 166 -15.12 6.43 -3.22
CA ILE A 166 -14.79 5.44 -4.25
C ILE A 166 -14.78 4.05 -3.59
N ILE A 167 -15.75 3.20 -3.93
CA ILE A 167 -15.80 1.82 -3.45
C ILE A 167 -14.71 1.00 -4.17
N LEU A 168 -13.62 0.68 -3.46
CA LEU A 168 -12.51 -0.15 -3.96
C LEU A 168 -12.64 -1.65 -3.60
N GLY A 169 -13.81 -2.07 -3.10
CA GLY A 169 -14.10 -3.46 -2.74
C GLY A 169 -15.17 -4.07 -3.63
N GLY A 170 -15.05 -5.37 -3.94
CA GLY A 170 -16.17 -6.14 -4.47
C GLY A 170 -17.36 -6.05 -3.51
N ASP A 171 -18.58 -6.11 -4.06
CA ASP A 171 -19.82 -5.94 -3.29
C ASP A 171 -19.81 -6.86 -2.06
N ALA A 172 -19.76 -6.25 -0.86
CA ALA A 172 -19.84 -6.97 0.40
C ALA A 172 -21.13 -7.81 0.47
N SER A 173 -22.20 -7.36 -0.20
CA SER A 173 -23.47 -8.09 -0.25
C SER A 173 -23.37 -9.42 -1.01
N ALA A 174 -22.43 -9.57 -1.95
CA ALA A 174 -22.19 -10.84 -2.63
C ALA A 174 -21.42 -11.83 -1.75
N ALA A 175 -20.49 -11.36 -0.90
CA ALA A 175 -19.82 -12.19 0.09
C ALA A 175 -20.80 -12.61 1.21
N ASP A 176 -21.67 -11.69 1.64
CA ASP A 176 -22.73 -11.96 2.61
C ASP A 176 -23.76 -12.96 2.05
N ALA A 177 -24.13 -12.87 0.77
CA ALA A 177 -25.02 -13.84 0.13
C ALA A 177 -24.41 -15.25 0.05
N ILE A 178 -23.08 -15.37 -0.12
CA ILE A 178 -22.36 -16.65 -0.05
C ILE A 178 -22.33 -17.16 1.41
N ALA A 179 -22.07 -16.28 2.38
CA ALA A 179 -22.06 -16.62 3.80
C ALA A 179 -23.44 -17.07 4.33
N ASP A 180 -24.51 -16.41 3.91
CA ASP A 180 -25.89 -16.79 4.20
C ASP A 180 -26.26 -18.13 3.56
N GLU A 181 -25.85 -18.36 2.32
CA GLU A 181 -26.06 -19.64 1.65
C GLU A 181 -25.25 -20.77 2.30
N LEU A 182 -24.07 -20.49 2.86
CA LEU A 182 -23.30 -21.46 3.66
C LEU A 182 -23.95 -21.74 5.02
N ASN A 183 -24.59 -20.73 5.64
CA ASN A 183 -25.25 -20.84 6.94
C ASN A 183 -26.63 -21.51 6.90
N LYS A 184 -27.25 -21.72 5.74
CA LYS A 184 -28.51 -22.46 5.66
C LYS A 184 -28.34 -23.90 6.19
N PRO A 185 -29.16 -24.35 7.16
CA PRO A 185 -29.03 -25.68 7.73
C PRO A 185 -29.15 -26.74 6.64
N LEU A 186 -28.25 -27.73 6.65
CA LEU A 186 -28.32 -28.88 5.76
C LEU A 186 -29.69 -29.53 5.96
N ALA A 187 -30.53 -29.56 4.93
CA ALA A 187 -31.81 -30.22 5.00
C ALA A 187 -31.56 -31.73 5.20
N VAL A 188 -31.67 -32.20 6.44
CA VAL A 188 -31.53 -33.61 6.80
C VAL A 188 -32.79 -34.35 6.34
N ASN A 189 -32.91 -34.55 5.02
CA ASN A 189 -33.81 -35.57 4.48
C ASN A 189 -33.24 -36.97 4.80
N PRO A 190 -34.08 -37.96 5.15
CA PRO A 190 -33.65 -39.28 5.61
C PRO A 190 -33.22 -40.19 4.43
N VAL A 191 -32.13 -39.83 3.76
CA VAL A 191 -31.48 -40.65 2.73
C VAL A 191 -29.99 -40.78 3.06
N SER A 192 -29.45 -41.97 2.81
CA SER A 192 -28.13 -42.51 3.13
C SER A 192 -26.96 -41.51 3.11
N PRO A 193 -26.03 -41.52 4.09
CA PRO A 193 -24.91 -40.57 4.18
C PRO A 193 -23.90 -40.60 3.02
N GLU A 194 -23.89 -41.67 2.23
CA GLU A 194 -22.82 -41.96 1.27
C GLU A 194 -23.11 -41.47 -0.16
N GLU A 195 -24.39 -41.26 -0.50
CA GLU A 195 -24.82 -40.66 -1.79
C GLU A 195 -24.88 -39.12 -1.74
N LYS A 196 -24.92 -38.52 -0.55
CA LYS A 196 -25.28 -37.11 -0.34
C LYS A 196 -24.17 -36.06 -0.46
N LEU A 197 -22.90 -36.44 -0.61
CA LEU A 197 -21.81 -35.47 -0.46
C LEU A 197 -21.56 -34.61 -1.72
N LEU A 198 -22.13 -34.96 -2.87
CA LEU A 198 -21.90 -34.27 -4.15
C LEU A 198 -23.16 -34.07 -5.02
N ASP A 199 -24.34 -34.52 -4.57
CA ASP A 199 -25.62 -34.43 -5.31
C ASP A 199 -26.29 -33.04 -5.23
N ASP A 200 -25.63 -32.06 -4.63
CA ASP A 200 -26.29 -30.82 -4.25
C ASP A 200 -26.10 -29.74 -5.31
N GLU A 201 -27.20 -29.42 -6.00
CA GLU A 201 -27.46 -28.19 -6.78
C GLU A 201 -26.90 -26.92 -6.08
N ARG A 202 -26.79 -26.96 -4.74
CA ARG A 202 -26.17 -25.95 -3.87
C ARG A 202 -24.67 -25.76 -4.05
N ILE A 203 -23.85 -26.81 -4.28
CA ILE A 203 -22.40 -26.65 -4.50
C ILE A 203 -22.15 -25.86 -5.78
N PHE A 204 -22.97 -26.09 -6.80
CA PHE A 204 -22.83 -25.46 -8.10
C PHE A 204 -23.47 -24.07 -8.13
N GLU A 205 -24.52 -23.85 -7.36
CA GLU A 205 -25.02 -22.51 -7.05
C GLU A 205 -23.97 -21.68 -6.28
N LEU A 206 -23.30 -22.26 -5.27
CA LEU A 206 -22.20 -21.62 -4.55
C LEU A 206 -21.00 -21.35 -5.47
N LEU A 207 -20.67 -22.28 -6.37
CA LEU A 207 -19.62 -22.09 -7.37
C LEU A 207 -20.00 -20.97 -8.36
N GLY A 208 -21.25 -20.93 -8.82
CA GLY A 208 -21.78 -19.86 -9.67
C GLY A 208 -21.75 -18.50 -8.97
N LYS A 209 -22.19 -18.43 -7.70
CA LYS A 209 -22.16 -17.21 -6.88
C LYS A 209 -20.73 -16.74 -6.60
N THR A 210 -19.79 -17.64 -6.29
CA THR A 210 -18.37 -17.31 -6.07
C THR A 210 -17.69 -16.85 -7.36
N LEU A 211 -17.97 -17.48 -8.50
CA LEU A 211 -17.51 -17.02 -9.81
C LEU A 211 -18.13 -15.66 -10.19
N GLY A 212 -19.41 -15.44 -9.87
CA GLY A 212 -20.10 -14.16 -10.05
C GLY A 212 -19.49 -13.04 -9.20
N TRP A 213 -19.19 -13.32 -7.93
CA TRP A 213 -18.45 -12.42 -7.03
C TRP A 213 -17.03 -12.13 -7.55
N ALA A 214 -16.29 -13.14 -8.00
CA ALA A 214 -14.96 -12.94 -8.57
C ALA A 214 -15.01 -12.07 -9.83
N ARG A 215 -16.01 -12.28 -10.70
CA ARG A 215 -16.26 -11.45 -11.88
C ARG A 215 -16.60 -10.01 -11.51
N SER A 216 -17.45 -9.77 -10.52
CA SER A 216 -17.80 -8.41 -10.09
C SER A 216 -16.60 -7.70 -9.46
N TRP A 217 -15.78 -8.40 -8.68
CA TRP A 217 -14.51 -7.91 -8.16
C TRP A 217 -13.52 -7.57 -9.30
N LEU A 218 -13.39 -8.43 -10.31
CA LEU A 218 -12.55 -8.17 -11.49
C LEU A 218 -13.00 -6.92 -12.26
N VAL A 219 -14.31 -6.74 -12.46
CA VAL A 219 -14.85 -5.54 -13.12
C VAL A 219 -14.62 -4.29 -12.26
N GLY A 220 -14.82 -4.36 -10.95
CA GLY A 220 -14.49 -3.28 -10.01
C GLY A 220 -13.00 -2.95 -10.01
N ALA A 221 -12.14 -3.97 -10.08
CA ALA A 221 -10.70 -3.83 -10.18
C ALA A 221 -10.29 -3.06 -11.44
N THR A 222 -10.96 -3.26 -12.58
CA THR A 222 -10.70 -2.47 -13.80
C THR A 222 -10.90 -0.97 -13.58
N PHE A 223 -12.01 -0.56 -12.96
CA PHE A 223 -12.25 0.85 -12.62
C PHE A 223 -11.24 1.35 -11.57
N GLY A 224 -10.94 0.54 -10.56
CA GLY A 224 -9.93 0.85 -9.55
C GLY A 224 -8.53 1.06 -10.15
N VAL A 225 -8.15 0.28 -11.16
CA VAL A 225 -6.89 0.45 -11.90
C VAL A 225 -6.88 1.77 -12.66
N VAL A 226 -7.95 2.12 -13.38
CA VAL A 226 -8.04 3.40 -14.11
C VAL A 226 -7.92 4.59 -13.15
N MET A 227 -8.66 4.57 -12.04
CA MET A 227 -8.58 5.61 -11.01
C MET A 227 -7.21 5.65 -10.34
N GLY A 228 -6.61 4.49 -10.07
CA GLY A 228 -5.25 4.38 -9.53
C GLY A 228 -4.20 4.97 -10.47
N VAL A 229 -4.30 4.72 -11.78
CA VAL A 229 -3.42 5.33 -12.79
C VAL A 229 -3.61 6.84 -12.83
N LEU A 230 -4.85 7.35 -12.84
CA LEU A 230 -5.12 8.79 -12.79
C LEU A 230 -4.48 9.41 -11.54
N GLN A 231 -4.64 8.75 -10.39
CA GLN A 231 -4.07 9.20 -9.13
C GLN A 231 -2.53 9.20 -9.16
N ILE A 232 -1.89 8.17 -9.73
CA ILE A 232 -0.44 8.10 -9.91
C ILE A 232 0.03 9.24 -10.82
N VAL A 233 -0.65 9.49 -11.93
CA VAL A 233 -0.33 10.60 -12.86
C VAL A 233 -0.41 11.95 -12.14
N MET A 234 -1.49 12.19 -11.38
CA MET A 234 -1.64 13.40 -10.57
C MET A 234 -0.54 13.52 -9.51
N SER A 235 -0.19 12.41 -8.85
CA SER A 235 0.88 12.37 -7.86
C SER A 235 2.24 12.72 -8.47
N ILE A 236 2.53 12.22 -9.67
CA ILE A 236 3.77 12.52 -10.40
C ILE A 236 3.81 13.98 -10.83
N LEU A 237 2.67 14.53 -11.30
CA LEU A 237 2.57 15.94 -11.64
C LEU A 237 2.83 16.85 -10.43
N LEU A 238 2.23 16.54 -9.27
CA LEU A 238 2.49 17.25 -8.03
C LEU A 238 3.95 17.07 -7.57
N THR A 239 4.50 15.86 -7.71
CA THR A 239 5.91 15.57 -7.41
C THR A 239 6.84 16.42 -8.26
N PHE A 240 6.54 16.60 -9.55
CA PHE A 240 7.32 17.46 -10.43
C PHE A 240 7.42 18.88 -9.88
N PHE A 241 6.31 19.47 -9.43
CA PHE A 241 6.32 20.79 -8.80
C PHE A 241 7.12 20.80 -7.49
N ILE A 242 6.99 19.75 -6.66
CA ILE A 242 7.79 19.61 -5.44
C ILE A 242 9.29 19.51 -5.75
N LEU A 243 9.70 18.75 -6.76
CA LEU A 243 11.12 18.60 -7.14
C LEU A 243 11.67 19.90 -7.75
N ARG A 244 10.87 20.59 -8.57
CA ARG A 244 11.23 21.87 -9.20
C ARG A 244 11.36 22.99 -8.17
N ASP A 245 10.37 23.17 -7.29
CA ASP A 245 10.26 24.35 -6.42
C ASP A 245 10.50 24.02 -4.92
N GLY A 246 10.94 22.80 -4.60
CA GLY A 246 11.02 22.27 -3.24
C GLY A 246 11.86 23.07 -2.24
N GLU A 247 12.87 23.82 -2.71
CA GLU A 247 13.67 24.67 -1.81
C GLU A 247 12.89 25.91 -1.37
N ALA A 248 12.14 26.51 -2.30
CA ALA A 248 11.26 27.64 -1.99
C ALA A 248 10.10 27.20 -1.09
N LEU A 249 9.50 26.03 -1.37
CA LEU A 249 8.47 25.42 -0.52
C LEU A 249 9.00 25.14 0.89
N GLY A 250 10.16 24.51 1.02
CA GLY A 250 10.79 24.22 2.31
C GLY A 250 11.09 25.49 3.12
N ALA A 251 11.61 26.54 2.47
CA ALA A 251 11.86 27.83 3.13
C ALA A 251 10.57 28.46 3.66
N ARG A 252 9.49 28.45 2.86
CA ARG A 252 8.18 28.98 3.28
C ARG A 252 7.59 28.20 4.46
N VAL A 253 7.69 26.87 4.44
CA VAL A 253 7.23 26.01 5.53
C VAL A 253 8.05 26.26 6.81
N ALA A 254 9.37 26.43 6.69
CA ALA A 254 10.22 26.77 7.82
C ALA A 254 9.89 28.14 8.43
N VAL A 255 9.64 29.16 7.60
CA VAL A 255 9.21 30.48 8.09
C VAL A 255 7.83 30.39 8.76
N ALA A 256 6.87 29.69 8.15
CA ALA A 256 5.55 29.49 8.74
C ALA A 256 5.62 28.82 10.12
N ALA A 257 6.40 27.74 10.26
CA ALA A 257 6.56 27.10 11.57
C ALA A 257 7.30 27.97 12.58
N SER A 258 8.26 28.80 12.14
CA SER A 258 8.91 29.74 13.03
C SER A 258 7.94 30.79 13.59
N ARG A 259 6.89 31.14 12.84
CA ARG A 259 5.81 32.03 13.32
C ARG A 259 4.85 31.36 14.30
N ILE A 260 4.59 30.06 14.14
CA ILE A 260 3.62 29.32 14.97
C ILE A 260 4.25 28.86 16.28
N ALA A 261 5.49 28.33 16.23
CA ALA A 261 6.13 27.63 17.35
C ALA A 261 7.54 28.17 17.67
N GLY A 262 7.91 29.33 17.14
CA GLY A 262 9.21 29.97 17.42
C GLY A 262 10.41 29.12 16.98
N VAL A 263 11.50 29.20 17.75
CA VAL A 263 12.75 28.45 17.50
C VAL A 263 12.51 26.93 17.53
N ARG A 264 11.60 26.45 18.38
CA ARG A 264 11.22 25.03 18.45
C ARG A 264 10.54 24.54 17.18
N GLY A 265 9.76 25.40 16.50
CA GLY A 265 9.07 25.06 15.25
C GLY A 265 10.01 24.59 14.14
N GLN A 266 11.18 25.24 13.98
CA GLN A 266 12.18 24.82 13.00
C GLN A 266 12.81 23.47 13.36
N HIS A 267 13.05 23.22 14.65
CA HIS A 267 13.55 21.94 15.12
C HIS A 267 12.56 20.80 14.83
N LEU A 268 11.27 21.01 15.14
CA LEU A 268 10.22 20.01 14.91
C LEU A 268 10.04 19.65 13.43
N ILE A 269 10.11 20.64 12.52
CA ILE A 269 10.11 20.36 11.06
C ILE A 269 11.30 19.47 10.69
N LYS A 270 12.48 19.77 11.23
CA LYS A 270 13.69 19.01 10.93
C LYS A 270 13.59 17.56 11.43
N VAL A 271 13.06 17.36 12.64
CA VAL A 271 12.78 16.03 13.20
C VAL A 271 11.76 15.28 12.35
N ALA A 272 10.65 15.93 11.98
CA ALA A 272 9.64 15.34 11.10
C ALA A 272 10.25 14.95 9.75
N GLY A 273 10.99 15.85 9.10
CA GLY A 273 11.63 15.59 7.81
C GLY A 273 12.72 14.53 7.84
N ASN A 274 13.48 14.42 8.95
CA ASN A 274 14.43 13.33 9.15
C ASN A 274 13.72 11.99 9.33
N THR A 275 12.64 11.96 10.11
CA THR A 275 11.84 10.76 10.35
C THR A 275 11.17 10.28 9.06
N VAL A 276 10.51 11.18 8.32
CA VAL A 276 9.89 10.85 7.02
C VAL A 276 10.95 10.28 6.07
N ARG A 277 12.10 10.92 5.93
CA ARG A 277 13.18 10.41 5.06
C ARG A 277 13.68 9.04 5.49
N GLY A 278 13.91 8.84 6.79
CA GLY A 278 14.34 7.54 7.33
C GLY A 278 13.36 6.43 7.02
N VAL A 279 12.06 6.65 7.28
CA VAL A 279 11.02 5.65 7.01
C VAL A 279 10.84 5.41 5.50
N VAL A 280 10.77 6.48 4.69
CA VAL A 280 10.60 6.36 3.23
C VAL A 280 11.78 5.62 2.59
N TYR A 281 13.02 5.97 2.93
CA TYR A 281 14.19 5.26 2.42
C TYR A 281 14.30 3.83 2.95
N GLY A 282 13.86 3.59 4.19
CA GLY A 282 13.73 2.25 4.75
C GLY A 282 12.79 1.37 3.93
N ILE A 283 11.55 1.81 3.71
CA ILE A 283 10.53 1.02 2.98
C ILE A 283 10.91 0.84 1.51
N ILE A 284 11.33 1.91 0.82
CA ILE A 284 11.67 1.82 -0.61
C ILE A 284 12.95 1.01 -0.80
N GLY A 285 13.96 1.21 0.04
CA GLY A 285 15.20 0.46 -0.01
C GLY A 285 14.99 -1.03 0.20
N THR A 286 14.14 -1.41 1.16
CA THR A 286 13.77 -2.82 1.36
C THR A 286 12.97 -3.37 0.20
N ALA A 287 12.04 -2.58 -0.35
CA ALA A 287 11.23 -3.01 -1.49
C ALA A 287 12.08 -3.30 -2.73
N VAL A 288 13.02 -2.41 -3.06
CA VAL A 288 13.96 -2.62 -4.18
C VAL A 288 14.80 -3.88 -3.95
N ALA A 289 15.38 -4.02 -2.76
CA ALA A 289 16.19 -5.18 -2.44
C ALA A 289 15.38 -6.48 -2.52
N GLN A 290 14.17 -6.50 -1.96
CA GLN A 290 13.29 -7.67 -2.00
C GLN A 290 12.85 -8.01 -3.43
N GLY A 291 12.46 -7.01 -4.23
CA GLY A 291 12.08 -7.23 -5.63
C GLY A 291 13.21 -7.79 -6.47
N VAL A 292 14.43 -7.25 -6.31
CA VAL A 292 15.62 -7.75 -7.01
C VAL A 292 15.99 -9.16 -6.54
N LEU A 293 16.08 -9.41 -5.23
CA LEU A 293 16.43 -10.71 -4.68
C LEU A 293 15.39 -11.78 -5.02
N ALA A 294 14.10 -11.44 -4.99
CA ALA A 294 13.04 -12.34 -5.41
C ALA A 294 13.11 -12.61 -6.92
N GLY A 295 13.25 -11.58 -7.74
CA GLY A 295 13.39 -11.74 -9.20
C GLY A 295 14.60 -12.58 -9.59
N LEU A 296 15.74 -12.39 -8.95
CA LEU A 296 16.94 -13.21 -9.14
C LEU A 296 16.72 -14.65 -8.68
N GLY A 297 16.17 -14.87 -7.48
CA GLY A 297 15.85 -16.21 -6.99
C GLY A 297 14.92 -16.96 -7.94
N LEU A 298 13.82 -16.31 -8.35
CA LEU A 298 12.83 -16.86 -9.28
C LEU A 298 13.43 -17.15 -10.66
N GLY A 299 14.30 -16.26 -11.15
CA GLY A 299 14.99 -16.44 -12.42
C GLY A 299 15.96 -17.62 -12.39
N LEU A 300 16.74 -17.74 -11.31
CA LEU A 300 17.67 -18.86 -11.12
C LEU A 300 16.94 -20.21 -11.02
N ALA A 301 15.78 -20.25 -10.35
CA ALA A 301 14.98 -21.46 -10.24
C ALA A 301 14.19 -21.82 -11.51
N GLY A 302 14.26 -20.99 -12.56
CA GLY A 302 13.58 -21.24 -13.83
C GLY A 302 12.07 -20.97 -13.79
N VAL A 303 11.59 -20.16 -12.84
CA VAL A 303 10.17 -19.80 -12.77
C VAL A 303 9.84 -18.87 -13.96
N PRO A 304 8.78 -19.17 -14.73
CA PRO A 304 8.37 -18.31 -15.83
C PRO A 304 8.01 -16.91 -15.31
N ALA A 305 8.28 -15.90 -16.12
CA ALA A 305 7.99 -14.50 -15.77
C ALA A 305 8.68 -14.02 -14.47
N ALA A 306 9.83 -14.60 -14.08
CA ALA A 306 10.59 -14.21 -12.88
C ALA A 306 10.82 -12.70 -12.72
N ALA A 307 11.10 -11.98 -13.82
CA ALA A 307 11.25 -10.53 -13.79
C ALA A 307 9.96 -9.81 -13.39
N LEU A 308 8.81 -10.24 -13.93
CA LEU A 308 7.49 -9.69 -13.59
C LEU A 308 7.13 -10.01 -12.13
N LEU A 309 7.42 -11.22 -11.67
CA LEU A 309 7.21 -11.62 -10.28
C LEU A 309 8.13 -10.87 -9.30
N GLY A 310 9.35 -10.54 -9.71
CA GLY A 310 10.25 -9.66 -8.96
C GLY A 310 9.70 -8.24 -8.84
N VAL A 311 9.16 -7.68 -9.94
CA VAL A 311 8.46 -6.38 -9.93
C VAL A 311 7.20 -6.44 -9.05
N LEU A 312 6.43 -7.52 -9.13
CA LEU A 312 5.27 -7.74 -8.27
C LEU A 312 5.68 -7.79 -6.79
N THR A 313 6.79 -8.47 -6.48
CA THR A 313 7.35 -8.53 -5.12
C THR A 313 7.78 -7.16 -4.62
N PHE A 314 8.38 -6.32 -5.48
CA PHE A 314 8.72 -4.93 -5.15
C PHE A 314 7.48 -4.14 -4.69
N PHE A 315 6.37 -4.22 -5.43
CA PHE A 315 5.15 -3.52 -5.05
C PHE A 315 4.49 -4.12 -3.80
N LEU A 316 4.47 -5.45 -3.70
CA LEU A 316 3.89 -6.13 -2.54
C LEU A 316 4.71 -5.96 -1.27
N SER A 317 6.02 -5.70 -1.36
CA SER A 317 6.89 -5.41 -0.21
C SER A 317 6.41 -4.24 0.66
N ALA A 318 5.66 -3.29 0.08
CA ALA A 318 5.04 -2.22 0.85
C ALA A 318 4.05 -2.73 1.89
N VAL A 319 3.41 -3.88 1.63
CA VAL A 319 2.47 -4.54 2.54
C VAL A 319 3.24 -5.54 3.42
N PRO A 320 3.00 -5.57 4.75
CA PRO A 320 3.50 -6.64 5.59
C PRO A 320 3.08 -8.00 5.04
N VAL A 321 4.00 -8.96 5.00
CA VAL A 321 3.76 -10.31 4.45
C VAL A 321 3.59 -10.35 2.91
N GLY A 322 3.77 -9.24 2.20
CA GLY A 322 3.65 -9.21 0.74
C GLY A 322 4.62 -10.11 -0.03
N PRO A 323 5.95 -10.11 0.25
CA PRO A 323 6.89 -10.94 -0.49
C PRO A 323 6.63 -12.46 -0.39
N PRO A 324 6.29 -13.03 0.79
CA PRO A 324 5.80 -14.40 0.91
C PRO A 324 4.66 -14.78 -0.04
N LEU A 325 3.74 -13.87 -0.35
CA LEU A 325 2.63 -14.13 -1.27
C LEU A 325 3.08 -14.41 -2.71
N VAL A 326 4.30 -13.99 -3.09
CA VAL A 326 4.84 -14.24 -4.44
C VAL A 326 5.66 -15.52 -4.47
N TRP A 327 6.63 -15.68 -3.57
CA TRP A 327 7.57 -16.80 -3.66
C TRP A 327 6.99 -18.12 -3.13
N ILE A 328 6.01 -18.12 -2.21
CA ILE A 328 5.37 -19.36 -1.72
C ILE A 328 4.63 -20.08 -2.86
N PRO A 329 3.71 -19.45 -3.61
CA PRO A 329 3.06 -20.08 -4.76
C PRO A 329 4.07 -20.53 -5.83
N ALA A 330 5.10 -19.72 -6.10
CA ALA A 330 6.15 -20.10 -7.04
C ALA A 330 6.93 -21.35 -6.59
N THR A 331 7.15 -21.50 -5.28
CA THR A 331 7.79 -22.68 -4.69
C THR A 331 6.89 -23.91 -4.81
N ILE A 332 5.58 -23.77 -4.56
CA ILE A 332 4.59 -24.85 -4.75
C ILE A 332 4.55 -25.29 -6.22
N TRP A 333 4.59 -24.35 -7.16
CA TRP A 333 4.64 -24.63 -8.59
C TRP A 333 5.92 -25.39 -9.00
N LEU A 334 7.07 -25.07 -8.39
CA LEU A 334 8.30 -25.83 -8.63
C LEU A 334 8.19 -27.28 -8.14
N PHE A 335 7.51 -27.51 -7.00
CA PHE A 335 7.22 -28.87 -6.53
C PHE A 335 6.30 -29.64 -7.49
N SER A 336 5.26 -29.00 -8.04
CA SER A 336 4.34 -29.66 -8.98
C SER A 336 4.97 -29.98 -10.34
N THR A 337 6.01 -29.22 -10.73
CA THR A 337 6.78 -29.45 -11.97
C THR A 337 7.84 -30.56 -11.81
N GLY A 338 7.95 -31.16 -10.62
CA GLY A 338 8.90 -32.25 -10.34
C GLY A 338 10.33 -31.78 -10.03
N ASN A 339 10.55 -30.47 -9.93
CA ASN A 339 11.87 -29.89 -9.69
C ASN A 339 12.12 -29.61 -8.20
N THR A 340 12.29 -30.69 -7.43
CA THR A 340 12.38 -30.66 -5.97
C THR A 340 13.60 -29.89 -5.45
N GLY A 341 14.76 -30.01 -6.11
CA GLY A 341 15.98 -29.30 -5.69
C GLY A 341 15.85 -27.78 -5.76
N TRP A 342 15.30 -27.28 -6.87
CA TRP A 342 15.04 -25.85 -7.02
C TRP A 342 13.89 -25.37 -6.13
N ALA A 343 12.88 -26.19 -5.86
CA ALA A 343 11.82 -25.86 -4.91
C ALA A 343 12.38 -25.67 -3.47
N VAL A 344 13.24 -26.57 -3.00
CA VAL A 344 13.90 -26.45 -1.68
C VAL A 344 14.81 -25.22 -1.64
N PHE A 345 15.60 -24.98 -2.71
CA PHE A 345 16.39 -23.77 -2.83
C PHE A 345 15.53 -22.51 -2.70
N MET A 346 14.38 -22.45 -3.38
CA MET A 346 13.49 -21.30 -3.36
C MET A 346 12.81 -21.09 -2.01
N LEU A 347 12.48 -22.16 -1.30
CA LEU A 347 11.97 -22.08 0.06
C LEU A 347 13.01 -21.46 1.01
N LEU A 348 14.25 -21.94 0.96
CA LEU A 348 15.35 -21.40 1.77
C LEU A 348 15.70 -19.95 1.38
N TRP A 349 15.78 -19.66 0.09
CA TRP A 349 16.03 -18.32 -0.44
C TRP A 349 14.92 -17.35 -0.05
N GLY A 350 13.67 -17.75 -0.18
CA GLY A 350 12.50 -16.95 0.19
C GLY A 350 12.47 -16.59 1.67
N ILE A 351 12.78 -17.54 2.56
CA ILE A 351 12.79 -17.33 4.01
C ILE A 351 14.01 -16.52 4.45
N PHE A 352 15.22 -16.95 4.11
CA PHE A 352 16.45 -16.36 4.67
C PHE A 352 16.92 -15.13 3.90
N VAL A 353 16.75 -15.10 2.58
CA VAL A 353 17.26 -14.01 1.75
C VAL A 353 16.15 -12.98 1.51
N VAL A 354 15.04 -13.35 0.87
CA VAL A 354 13.99 -12.37 0.53
C VAL A 354 13.31 -11.82 1.78
N SER A 355 12.88 -12.70 2.69
CA SER A 355 12.19 -12.28 3.92
C SER A 355 13.16 -11.88 5.04
N GLY A 356 14.42 -12.32 4.99
CA GLY A 356 15.44 -11.89 5.96
C GLY A 356 16.02 -10.50 5.65
N VAL A 357 15.99 -10.06 4.39
CA VAL A 357 16.63 -8.79 3.99
C VAL A 357 16.02 -7.58 4.69
N ASP A 358 14.72 -7.60 4.99
CA ASP A 358 14.04 -6.45 5.59
C ASP A 358 14.45 -6.24 7.06
N ASN A 359 14.82 -7.31 7.76
CA ASN A 359 15.36 -7.30 9.11
C ASN A 359 16.79 -6.75 9.17
N ILE A 360 17.52 -6.73 8.05
CA ILE A 360 18.90 -6.22 7.97
C ILE A 360 18.91 -4.79 7.39
N ILE A 361 18.17 -4.58 6.31
CA ILE A 361 18.14 -3.31 5.58
C ILE A 361 17.43 -2.23 6.39
N LYS A 362 16.32 -2.52 7.09
CA LYS A 362 15.63 -1.49 7.89
C LYS A 362 16.56 -0.91 8.97
N PRO A 363 17.26 -1.70 9.81
CA PRO A 363 18.21 -1.15 10.78
C PRO A 363 19.40 -0.41 10.14
N TYR A 364 19.90 -0.88 9.00
CA TYR A 364 21.04 -0.28 8.32
C TYR A 364 20.71 1.06 7.64
N LEU A 365 19.55 1.15 6.98
CA LEU A 365 19.08 2.37 6.31
C LEU A 365 18.46 3.39 7.28
N ILE A 366 17.90 2.93 8.40
CA ILE A 366 17.32 3.77 9.46
C ILE A 366 18.34 3.88 10.60
N SER A 367 19.53 4.42 10.33
CA SER A 367 20.57 4.58 11.34
C SER A 367 20.18 5.65 12.37
N HIS A 368 19.93 5.20 13.61
CA HIS A 368 19.82 5.95 14.88
C HIS A 368 18.87 7.16 14.93
N GLY A 369 17.63 6.90 15.35
CA GLY A 369 16.68 7.91 15.79
C GLY A 369 15.50 7.24 16.49
N ALA A 370 15.77 6.73 17.68
CA ALA A 370 14.92 5.97 18.61
C ALA A 370 14.17 4.73 18.05
N LYS A 371 13.95 3.75 18.93
CA LYS A 371 13.28 2.49 18.58
C LYS A 371 11.78 2.72 18.56
N ILE A 372 11.20 2.99 17.39
CA ILE A 372 9.74 3.07 17.26
C ILE A 372 9.20 1.66 17.62
N PRO A 373 8.31 1.53 18.63
CA PRO A 373 7.76 0.24 18.99
C PRO A 373 7.06 -0.42 17.81
N PHE A 374 7.22 -1.75 17.66
CA PHE A 374 6.57 -2.51 16.58
C PHE A 374 5.06 -2.26 16.51
N VAL A 375 4.41 -2.11 17.68
CA VAL A 375 2.98 -1.82 17.79
C VAL A 375 2.58 -0.53 17.07
N ILE A 376 3.41 0.53 17.12
CA ILE A 376 3.14 1.80 16.43
C ILE A 376 3.22 1.62 14.91
N VAL A 377 4.20 0.85 14.45
CA VAL A 377 4.35 0.51 13.02
C VAL A 377 3.16 -0.33 12.54
N PHE A 378 2.80 -1.37 13.29
CA PHE A 378 1.68 -2.25 12.97
C PHE A 378 0.33 -1.52 12.95
N MET A 379 0.06 -0.74 14.00
CA MET A 379 -1.12 0.12 14.08
C MET A 379 -1.14 1.13 12.95
N GLY A 380 0.03 1.67 12.58
CA GLY A 380 0.16 2.56 11.43
C GLY A 380 -0.17 1.89 10.12
N VAL A 381 0.32 0.67 9.88
CA VAL A 381 -0.03 -0.07 8.66
C VAL A 381 -1.53 -0.31 8.58
N ILE A 382 -2.12 -0.89 9.63
CA ILE A 382 -3.55 -1.27 9.62
C ILE A 382 -4.44 -0.02 9.61
N GLY A 383 -4.22 0.91 10.53
CA GLY A 383 -5.01 2.13 10.64
C GLY A 383 -4.85 3.01 9.39
N GLY A 384 -3.65 3.06 8.82
CA GLY A 384 -3.41 3.72 7.54
C GLY A 384 -4.16 3.03 6.40
N ALA A 385 -4.08 1.70 6.28
CA ALA A 385 -4.80 0.94 5.27
C ALA A 385 -6.31 1.21 5.29
N LEU A 386 -6.88 1.24 6.50
CA LEU A 386 -8.30 1.52 6.70
C LEU A 386 -8.67 2.96 6.34
N ALA A 387 -7.81 3.94 6.66
CA ALA A 387 -8.10 5.36 6.45
C ALA A 387 -7.83 5.86 5.02
N PHE A 388 -6.78 5.34 4.36
CA PHE A 388 -6.27 5.85 3.08
C PHE A 388 -6.02 4.76 2.03
N GLY A 389 -6.50 3.53 2.26
CA GLY A 389 -6.30 2.39 1.37
C GLY A 389 -4.82 1.99 1.26
N LEU A 390 -4.41 1.51 0.08
CA LEU A 390 -3.04 1.06 -0.20
C LEU A 390 -1.97 2.10 0.18
N VAL A 391 -2.28 3.39 0.04
CA VAL A 391 -1.35 4.49 0.36
C VAL A 391 -1.10 4.58 1.86
N GLY A 392 -2.14 4.34 2.66
CA GLY A 392 -2.04 4.40 4.10
C GLY A 392 -1.24 3.25 4.70
N VAL A 393 -1.14 2.10 4.02
CA VAL A 393 -0.18 1.03 4.41
C VAL A 393 1.25 1.57 4.45
N PHE A 394 1.62 2.42 3.50
CA PHE A 394 2.94 3.04 3.42
C PHE A 394 3.07 4.26 4.34
N LEU A 395 2.04 5.11 4.36
CA LEU A 395 2.09 6.41 5.01
C LEU A 395 1.73 6.35 6.50
N GLY A 396 0.88 5.42 6.92
CA GLY A 396 0.44 5.26 8.30
C GLY A 396 1.61 5.02 9.27
N PRO A 397 2.52 4.07 9.02
CA PRO A 397 3.73 3.90 9.83
C PRO A 397 4.59 5.16 9.85
N THR A 398 4.70 5.86 8.73
CA THR A 398 5.48 7.10 8.60
C THR A 398 4.89 8.23 9.44
N LEU A 399 3.58 8.46 9.36
CA LEU A 399 2.91 9.51 10.15
C LEU A 399 2.94 9.22 11.63
N LEU A 400 2.67 7.97 12.03
CA LEU A 400 2.73 7.57 13.43
C LEU A 400 4.15 7.60 13.98
N ALA A 401 5.15 7.24 13.16
CA ALA A 401 6.56 7.44 13.50
C ALA A 401 6.88 8.91 13.75
N VAL A 402 6.46 9.81 12.86
CA VAL A 402 6.66 11.26 13.00
C VAL A 402 5.95 11.80 14.23
N ALA A 403 4.68 11.42 14.44
CA ALA A 403 3.90 11.83 15.60
C ALA A 403 4.55 11.36 16.91
N TYR A 404 4.97 10.09 16.96
CA TYR A 404 5.69 9.53 18.10
C TYR A 404 7.00 10.27 18.36
N ARG A 405 7.79 10.55 17.30
CA ARG A 405 9.05 11.29 17.41
C ARG A 405 8.86 12.71 17.90
N ILE A 406 7.85 13.41 17.40
CA ILE A 406 7.51 14.76 17.84
C ILE A 406 7.06 14.73 19.31
N LEU A 407 6.24 13.76 19.69
CA LEU A 407 5.75 13.62 21.07
C LEU A 407 6.88 13.25 22.05
N GLU A 408 7.77 12.34 21.67
CA GLU A 408 8.94 11.95 22.44
C GLU A 408 9.89 13.14 22.62
N GLU A 409 10.20 13.86 21.54
CA GLU A 409 11.04 15.07 21.61
C GLU A 409 10.40 16.14 22.51
N TRP A 410 9.09 16.36 22.36
CA TRP A 410 8.35 17.34 23.17
C TRP A 410 8.29 16.97 24.65
N SER A 411 8.24 15.68 24.98
CA SER A 411 8.19 15.18 26.36
C SER A 411 9.57 14.93 26.98
N SER A 412 10.65 14.97 26.18
CA SER A 412 12.01 14.78 26.68
C SER A 412 12.46 15.95 27.57
N ALA A 413 12.79 15.66 28.82
CA ALA A 413 13.15 16.63 29.85
C ALA A 413 14.49 17.36 29.59
N GLN A 414 15.23 17.01 28.52
CA GLN A 414 16.52 17.63 28.18
C GLN A 414 16.39 19.12 27.86
N ALA A 415 15.21 19.58 27.42
CA ALA A 415 14.92 21.00 27.18
C ALA A 415 14.81 21.87 28.45
N LEU A 416 14.79 21.26 29.65
CA LEU A 416 14.70 21.99 30.94
C LEU A 416 16.07 22.22 31.60
N LEU A 417 17.13 21.52 31.17
CA LEU A 417 18.45 21.57 31.80
C LEU A 417 19.49 22.41 31.02
N GLU A 418 19.18 22.82 29.79
CA GLU A 418 19.92 23.87 29.07
C GLU A 418 19.40 25.26 29.47
N THR A 419 19.31 25.54 30.77
CA THR A 419 19.56 26.91 31.20
C THR A 419 21.06 27.14 31.00
N PRO A 420 21.50 28.21 30.33
CA PRO A 420 22.91 28.57 30.36
C PRO A 420 23.25 28.70 31.85
N SER A 421 24.11 27.82 32.37
CA SER A 421 24.69 28.06 33.68
C SER A 421 25.22 29.49 33.64
N PRO A 422 24.82 30.39 34.55
CA PRO A 422 25.35 31.73 34.56
C PRO A 422 26.86 31.57 34.57
N THR A 423 27.46 32.09 33.51
CA THR A 423 28.89 32.05 33.26
C THR A 423 29.54 32.46 34.56
N SER A 424 30.31 31.54 35.13
CA SER A 424 31.09 31.69 36.36
C SER A 424 31.48 33.15 36.64
N SER A 425 30.69 33.80 37.50
CA SER A 425 31.07 35.05 38.16
C SER A 425 32.29 34.87 39.07
N ASP A 426 32.77 33.64 39.24
CA ASP A 426 33.98 33.30 40.00
C ASP A 426 35.30 33.58 39.26
N SER A 427 35.28 34.04 38.00
CA SER A 427 36.50 34.48 37.30
C SER A 427 36.89 35.93 37.57
N LEU A 428 36.02 36.74 38.20
CA LEU A 428 36.32 38.13 38.56
C LEU A 428 36.90 38.29 39.98
N ALA A 429 36.80 37.28 40.84
CA ALA A 429 37.34 37.33 42.20
C ALA A 429 38.82 36.90 42.29
N SER A 430 39.35 36.14 41.32
CA SER A 430 40.75 35.69 41.33
C SER A 430 41.73 36.64 40.62
N GLN A 431 41.26 37.67 39.92
CA GLN A 431 42.12 38.68 39.27
C GLN A 431 42.30 39.99 40.06
N VAL A 432 41.59 40.19 41.18
CA VAL A 432 41.76 41.40 42.02
C VAL A 432 42.71 41.17 43.21
N GLY A 433 43.04 39.92 43.54
CA GLY A 433 43.88 39.57 44.70
C GLY A 433 45.39 39.39 44.43
N SER A 434 45.86 39.47 43.18
CA SER A 434 47.27 39.19 42.83
C SER A 434 48.05 40.41 42.34
N SER A 435 47.55 41.63 42.57
CA SER A 435 48.23 42.89 42.20
C SER A 435 48.54 43.82 43.38
N ALA A 436 48.45 43.33 44.62
CA ALA A 436 48.92 44.07 45.80
C ALA A 436 49.46 43.10 46.85
N LEU A 437 50.76 42.79 46.76
CA LEU A 437 51.77 42.77 47.83
C LEU A 437 53.04 42.06 47.37
#